data_AF-A0A258YAJ2-F1
#
_entry.id   AF-A0A258YAJ2-F1
#
_cell.length_a   1.000
_cell.length_b   1.000
_cell.length_c   1.000
_cell.angle_alpha   90.00
_cell.angle_beta   90.00
_cell.angle_gamma   90.00
#
_symmetry.space_group_name_H-M   'P 1'
#
loop_
_entity.id
_entity.type
_entity.pdbx_description
1 polymer ?
#
loop_
_entity_poly.entity_id
_entity_poly.type
_entity_poly.pdbx_seq_one_letter_code
_entity_poly.pdbx_strand_id
1 'polypeptide(L)'
;MELFNDIAPSIACNNLLNIAVSVGFLKNAVIVALISCLIVLLVILAFVLIRRIKRRIRHRFQQLFRRWLADAIVQLALNPNQAFVISPQLTKLLQKRYHRLLALDELLICKKYLKGYAMTMVVQLYEQLELRKETDQKLKSSIWSRVVRGIQEIYVFDQYDAMDQLFAFADDDNPYIRSEAHFGVVNLQGFEALRFLKQVRNSLSDWDQINLLHQLTLFEARPLVEMPEWLALENKSVVVFALKLLEAYPEQQYYELVKACLDNEDLMVQKQASRCLDKMDTWIKQQKD
;
A
#
# COMPACT_ATOMS: atom_id res chain seq x y z
N MET A 1 -63.53 -65.71 -30.58
CA MET A 1 -63.36 -64.86 -29.38
C MET A 1 -62.00 -65.18 -28.76
N GLU A 2 -60.92 -65.07 -29.53
CA GLU A 2 -59.55 -65.39 -29.08
C GLU A 2 -58.61 -64.49 -29.89
N LEU A 3 -58.35 -63.27 -29.42
CA LEU A 3 -57.32 -62.39 -29.99
C LEU A 3 -56.78 -61.37 -28.96
N PHE A 4 -57.09 -61.54 -27.66
CA PHE A 4 -56.74 -60.56 -26.62
C PHE A 4 -55.79 -61.09 -25.53
N ASN A 5 -55.31 -62.34 -25.59
CA ASN A 5 -54.55 -62.94 -24.49
C ASN A 5 -53.01 -62.89 -24.61
N ASP A 6 -52.43 -62.53 -25.76
CA ASP A 6 -50.97 -62.58 -25.96
C ASP A 6 -50.24 -61.22 -25.87
N ILE A 7 -50.97 -60.10 -25.75
CA ILE A 7 -50.37 -58.74 -25.72
C ILE A 7 -50.04 -58.28 -24.28
N ALA A 8 -50.79 -58.77 -23.29
CA ALA A 8 -50.59 -58.42 -21.87
C ALA A 8 -49.19 -58.79 -21.29
N PRO A 9 -48.61 -59.98 -21.55
CA PRO A 9 -47.32 -60.34 -20.96
C PRO A 9 -46.14 -59.56 -21.58
N SER A 10 -46.23 -59.18 -22.87
CA SER A 10 -45.20 -58.41 -23.58
C SER A 10 -45.04 -56.98 -23.02
N ILE A 11 -46.16 -56.28 -22.81
CA ILE A 11 -46.16 -54.91 -22.28
C ILE A 11 -45.69 -54.90 -20.82
N ALA A 12 -46.09 -55.90 -20.02
CA ALA A 12 -45.65 -56.05 -18.64
C ALA A 12 -44.13 -56.30 -18.54
N CYS A 13 -43.56 -57.13 -19.42
CA CYS A 13 -42.12 -57.43 -19.42
C CYS A 13 -41.28 -56.21 -19.82
N ASN A 14 -41.71 -55.45 -20.85
CA ASN A 14 -41.03 -54.21 -21.27
C ASN A 14 -41.09 -53.11 -20.19
N ASN A 15 -42.21 -53.00 -19.46
CA ASN A 15 -42.34 -52.07 -18.34
C ASN A 15 -41.43 -52.45 -17.15
N LEU A 16 -41.34 -53.74 -16.82
CA LEU A 16 -40.43 -54.23 -15.76
C LEU A 16 -38.96 -54.01 -16.12
N LEU A 17 -38.59 -54.21 -17.39
CA LEU A 17 -37.22 -53.96 -17.88
C LEU A 17 -36.88 -52.46 -17.82
N ASN A 18 -37.79 -51.59 -18.22
CA ASN A 18 -37.63 -50.13 -18.12
C ASN A 18 -37.51 -49.65 -16.67
N ILE A 19 -38.28 -50.22 -15.74
CA ILE A 19 -38.17 -49.93 -14.30
C ILE A 19 -36.82 -50.37 -13.76
N ALA A 20 -36.34 -51.58 -14.11
CA ALA A 20 -35.03 -52.08 -13.68
C ALA A 20 -33.86 -51.22 -14.19
N VAL A 21 -33.91 -50.81 -15.46
CA VAL A 21 -32.91 -49.92 -16.08
C VAL A 21 -32.94 -48.54 -15.42
N SER A 22 -34.14 -47.98 -15.18
CA SER A 22 -34.33 -46.69 -14.50
C SER A 22 -33.78 -46.70 -13.06
N VAL A 23 -34.04 -47.78 -12.29
CA VAL A 23 -33.50 -47.96 -10.94
C VAL A 23 -31.98 -48.11 -10.95
N GLY A 24 -31.41 -48.80 -11.95
CA GLY A 24 -29.96 -48.88 -12.14
C GLY A 24 -29.32 -47.52 -12.44
N PHE A 25 -29.96 -46.72 -13.29
CA PHE A 25 -29.51 -45.36 -13.62
C PHE A 25 -29.56 -44.42 -12.40
N LEU A 26 -30.64 -44.49 -11.61
CA LEU A 26 -30.79 -43.75 -10.37
C LEU A 26 -29.70 -44.11 -9.34
N LYS A 27 -29.40 -45.40 -9.15
CA LYS A 27 -28.33 -45.85 -8.24
C LYS A 27 -26.96 -45.29 -8.66
N ASN A 28 -26.62 -45.37 -9.95
CA ASN A 28 -25.36 -44.84 -10.46
C ASN A 28 -25.28 -43.32 -10.33
N ALA A 29 -26.37 -42.60 -10.61
CA ALA A 29 -26.44 -41.16 -10.44
C ALA A 29 -26.23 -40.74 -8.97
N VAL A 30 -26.80 -41.48 -8.01
CA VAL A 30 -26.59 -41.23 -6.57
C VAL A 30 -25.13 -41.49 -6.18
N ILE A 31 -24.51 -42.57 -6.66
CA ILE A 31 -23.09 -42.86 -6.39
C ILE A 31 -22.20 -41.74 -6.93
N VAL A 32 -22.43 -41.28 -8.17
CA VAL A 32 -21.67 -40.18 -8.76
C VAL A 32 -21.86 -38.88 -7.98
N ALA A 33 -23.09 -38.57 -7.55
CA ALA A 33 -23.37 -37.39 -6.73
C ALA A 33 -22.65 -37.45 -5.36
N LEU A 34 -22.63 -38.61 -4.71
CA LEU A 34 -21.91 -38.82 -3.45
C LEU A 34 -20.39 -38.67 -3.61
N ILE A 35 -19.81 -39.25 -4.68
CA ILE A 35 -18.39 -39.11 -4.99
C ILE A 35 -18.05 -37.65 -5.28
N SER A 36 -18.86 -36.95 -6.08
CA SER A 36 -18.69 -35.52 -6.35
C SER A 36 -18.71 -34.69 -5.07
N CYS A 37 -19.69 -34.95 -4.19
CA CYS A 37 -19.79 -34.30 -2.88
C CYS A 37 -18.55 -34.57 -2.00
N LEU A 38 -18.06 -35.81 -1.99
CA LEU A 38 -16.85 -36.19 -1.26
C LEU A 38 -15.61 -35.47 -1.81
N ILE A 39 -15.46 -35.38 -3.13
CA ILE A 39 -14.34 -34.65 -3.76
C ILE A 39 -14.36 -33.18 -3.35
N VAL A 40 -15.53 -32.53 -3.44
CA VAL A 40 -15.68 -31.12 -3.03
C VAL A 40 -15.32 -30.94 -1.56
N LEU A 41 -15.79 -31.83 -0.68
CA LEU A 41 -15.46 -31.81 0.75
C LEU A 41 -13.95 -31.94 0.99
N LEU A 42 -13.27 -32.85 0.28
CA LEU A 42 -11.83 -33.05 0.38
C LEU A 42 -11.04 -31.83 -0.10
N VAL A 43 -11.48 -31.18 -1.18
CA VAL A 43 -10.86 -29.94 -1.70
C VAL A 43 -10.98 -28.80 -0.67
N ILE A 44 -12.16 -28.61 -0.08
CA ILE A 44 -12.38 -27.60 0.96
C ILE A 44 -11.50 -27.89 2.19
N LEU A 45 -11.46 -29.15 2.63
CA LEU A 45 -10.66 -29.55 3.78
C LEU A 45 -9.15 -29.35 3.53
N ALA A 46 -8.65 -29.74 2.36
CA ALA A 46 -7.27 -29.51 1.95
C ALA A 46 -6.95 -28.01 1.92
N PHE A 47 -7.82 -27.18 1.34
CA PHE A 47 -7.66 -25.73 1.32
C PHE A 47 -7.58 -25.12 2.73
N VAL A 48 -8.47 -25.55 3.64
CA VAL A 48 -8.46 -25.10 5.04
C VAL A 48 -7.17 -25.54 5.75
N LEU A 49 -6.72 -26.78 5.56
CA LEU A 49 -5.49 -27.29 6.15
C LEU A 49 -4.26 -26.53 5.64
N ILE A 50 -4.15 -26.31 4.33
CA ILE A 50 -3.05 -25.54 3.73
C ILE A 50 -3.04 -24.12 4.29
N ARG A 51 -4.20 -23.46 4.35
CA ARG A 51 -4.33 -22.12 4.96
C ARG A 51 -3.93 -22.14 6.43
N ARG A 52 -4.36 -23.13 7.20
CA ARG A 52 -4.03 -23.26 8.63
C ARG A 52 -2.54 -23.52 8.85
N ILE A 53 -1.90 -24.33 8.01
CA ILE A 53 -0.46 -24.60 8.07
C ILE A 53 0.33 -23.34 7.71
N LYS A 54 0.02 -22.69 6.58
CA LYS A 54 0.67 -21.44 6.17
C LYS A 54 0.52 -20.36 7.24
N ARG A 55 -0.69 -20.21 7.81
CA ARG A 55 -0.96 -19.30 8.92
C ARG A 55 -0.09 -19.65 10.13
N ARG A 56 -0.02 -20.91 10.55
CA ARG A 56 0.84 -21.33 11.68
C ARG A 56 2.31 -21.04 11.42
N ILE A 57 2.84 -21.36 10.23
CA ILE A 57 4.25 -21.10 9.88
C ILE A 57 4.53 -19.60 9.90
N ARG A 58 3.65 -18.78 9.32
CA ARG A 58 3.74 -17.32 9.37
C ARG A 58 3.80 -16.82 10.81
N HIS A 59 2.81 -17.17 11.64
CA HIS A 59 2.74 -16.73 13.04
C HIS A 59 3.97 -17.14 13.85
N ARG A 60 4.44 -18.38 13.71
CA ARG A 60 5.65 -18.84 14.41
C ARG A 60 6.88 -18.03 14.01
N PHE A 61 7.06 -17.78 12.70
CA PHE A 61 8.16 -16.97 12.22
C PHE A 61 8.08 -15.54 12.74
N GLN A 62 6.90 -14.91 12.64
CA GLN A 62 6.69 -13.54 13.12
C GLN A 62 6.96 -13.42 14.62
N GLN A 63 6.50 -14.38 15.43
CA GLN A 63 6.80 -14.40 16.87
C GLN A 63 8.29 -14.53 17.16
N LEU A 64 8.99 -15.43 16.45
CA LEU A 64 10.43 -15.61 16.60
C LEU A 64 11.19 -14.36 16.18
N PHE A 65 10.82 -13.76 15.04
CA PHE A 65 11.44 -12.56 14.52
C PHE A 65 11.18 -11.36 15.42
N ARG A 66 9.95 -11.16 15.93
CA ARG A 66 9.62 -10.06 16.85
C ARG A 66 10.40 -10.15 18.17
N ARG A 67 10.52 -11.34 18.74
CA ARG A 67 11.31 -11.55 19.97
C ARG A 67 12.78 -11.20 19.72
N TRP A 68 13.34 -11.74 18.64
CA TRP A 68 14.71 -11.43 18.24
C TRP A 68 14.90 -9.93 17.96
N LEU A 69 13.95 -9.29 17.28
CA LEU A 69 13.98 -7.87 16.96
C LEU A 69 13.97 -7.01 18.23
N ALA A 70 13.13 -7.34 19.21
CA ALA A 70 13.12 -6.65 20.50
C ALA A 70 14.48 -6.77 21.21
N ASP A 71 15.04 -7.98 21.28
CA ASP A 71 16.35 -8.20 21.89
C ASP A 71 17.46 -7.46 21.13
N ALA A 72 17.41 -7.44 19.80
CA ALA A 72 18.37 -6.74 18.94
C ALA A 72 18.33 -5.22 19.15
N ILE A 73 17.13 -4.63 19.25
CA ILE A 73 16.94 -3.21 19.57
C ILE A 73 17.50 -2.91 20.96
N VAL A 74 17.24 -3.74 21.98
CA VAL A 74 17.80 -3.50 23.32
C VAL A 74 19.33 -3.56 23.31
N GLN A 75 19.92 -4.55 22.65
CA GLN A 75 21.37 -4.73 22.60
C GLN A 75 22.08 -3.55 21.92
N LEU A 76 21.57 -3.08 20.79
CA LEU A 76 22.18 -1.96 20.06
C LEU A 76 21.89 -0.61 20.76
N ALA A 77 20.88 -0.53 21.63
CA ALA A 77 20.66 0.65 22.48
C ALA A 77 21.71 0.74 23.58
N LEU A 78 22.19 -0.41 24.07
CA LEU A 78 23.27 -0.50 25.04
C LEU A 78 24.65 -0.36 24.38
N ASN A 79 24.84 -0.92 23.18
CA ASN A 79 26.12 -0.95 22.45
C ASN A 79 25.94 -0.55 20.98
N PRO A 80 25.90 0.75 20.64
CA PRO A 80 25.61 1.25 19.29
C PRO A 80 26.59 0.81 18.19
N ASN A 81 27.83 0.44 18.56
CA ASN A 81 28.90 0.13 17.60
C ASN A 81 29.00 -1.37 17.26
N GLN A 82 28.13 -2.22 17.82
CA GLN A 82 28.21 -3.66 17.63
C GLN A 82 27.29 -4.13 16.50
N ALA A 83 27.81 -4.93 15.57
CA ALA A 83 27.00 -5.57 14.53
C ALA A 83 25.99 -6.54 15.15
N PHE A 84 24.78 -6.62 14.59
CA PHE A 84 23.73 -7.49 15.15
C PHE A 84 24.13 -8.97 15.07
N VAL A 85 23.93 -9.70 16.17
CA VAL A 85 24.10 -11.16 16.19
C VAL A 85 22.77 -11.81 15.81
N ILE A 86 22.72 -12.36 14.60
CA ILE A 86 21.56 -13.12 14.11
C ILE A 86 21.72 -14.57 14.58
N SER A 87 20.70 -15.12 15.23
CA SER A 87 20.74 -16.52 15.65
C SER A 87 20.87 -17.47 14.44
N PRO A 88 21.63 -18.57 14.53
CA PRO A 88 21.80 -19.50 13.39
C PRO A 88 20.48 -20.02 12.82
N GLN A 89 19.48 -20.20 13.70
CA GLN A 89 18.13 -20.59 13.31
C GLN A 89 17.47 -19.52 12.43
N LEU A 90 17.55 -18.24 12.82
CA LEU A 90 16.96 -17.15 12.06
C LEU A 90 17.68 -16.95 10.73
N THR A 91 19.02 -17.02 10.72
CA THR A 91 19.83 -16.95 9.49
C THR A 91 19.38 -17.99 8.46
N LYS A 92 19.20 -19.25 8.89
CA LYS A 92 18.71 -20.31 8.00
C LYS A 92 17.31 -20.04 7.44
N LEU A 93 16.42 -19.45 8.24
CA LEU A 93 15.07 -19.10 7.78
C LEU A 93 15.09 -17.94 6.79
N LEU A 94 15.91 -16.91 7.04
CA LEU A 94 16.06 -15.73 6.20
C LEU A 94 16.75 -16.00 4.86
N GLN A 95 17.33 -17.18 4.64
CA GLN A 95 17.75 -17.61 3.29
C GLN A 95 16.56 -17.76 2.33
N LYS A 96 15.35 -18.00 2.85
CA LYS A 96 14.15 -18.16 2.02
C LYS A 96 13.45 -16.82 1.83
N ARG A 97 13.20 -16.47 0.57
CA ARG A 97 12.44 -15.27 0.17
C ARG A 97 11.14 -15.08 0.95
N TYR A 98 10.38 -16.14 1.18
CA TYR A 98 9.13 -16.08 1.96
C TYR A 98 9.34 -15.49 3.36
N HIS A 99 10.39 -15.91 4.07
CA HIS A 99 10.69 -15.40 5.41
C HIS A 99 11.27 -14.00 5.39
N ARG A 100 12.06 -13.64 4.36
CA ARG A 100 12.55 -12.27 4.15
C ARG A 100 11.40 -11.29 3.97
N LEU A 101 10.39 -11.65 3.16
CA LEU A 101 9.18 -10.84 2.99
C LEU A 101 8.40 -10.68 4.30
N LEU A 102 8.31 -11.75 5.12
CA LEU A 102 7.68 -11.64 6.44
C LEU A 102 8.50 -10.76 7.39
N ALA A 103 9.82 -10.86 7.38
CA ALA A 103 10.69 -10.02 8.20
C ALA A 103 10.52 -8.54 7.83
N LEU A 104 10.46 -8.25 6.54
CA LEU A 104 10.20 -6.91 6.02
C LEU A 104 8.83 -6.37 6.45
N ASP A 105 7.77 -7.18 6.36
CA ASP A 105 6.44 -6.81 6.88
C ASP A 105 6.50 -6.49 8.39
N GLU A 106 7.28 -7.23 9.18
CA GLU A 106 7.46 -6.96 10.62
C GLU A 106 8.26 -5.68 10.89
N LEU A 107 9.32 -5.42 10.14
CA LEU A 107 10.10 -4.18 10.27
C LEU A 107 9.27 -2.95 9.90
N LEU A 108 8.43 -3.03 8.86
CA LEU A 108 7.48 -1.97 8.48
C LEU A 108 6.51 -1.66 9.63
N ILE A 109 5.95 -2.71 10.25
CA ILE A 109 5.08 -2.56 11.42
C ILE A 109 5.85 -1.87 12.55
N CYS A 110 7.08 -2.28 12.84
CA CYS A 110 7.88 -1.67 13.88
C CYS A 110 8.19 -0.19 13.60
N LYS A 111 8.60 0.19 12.38
CA LYS A 111 8.86 1.59 12.03
C LYS A 111 7.61 2.47 12.25
N LYS A 112 6.40 1.95 12.00
CA LYS A 112 5.15 2.69 12.22
C LYS A 112 4.88 3.05 13.69
N TYR A 113 5.30 2.20 14.63
CA TYR A 113 4.97 2.36 16.06
C TYR A 113 6.15 2.83 16.92
N LEU A 114 7.38 2.73 16.42
CA LEU A 114 8.58 3.16 17.13
C LEU A 114 8.91 4.62 16.82
N LYS A 115 9.55 5.31 17.78
CA LYS A 115 9.99 6.70 17.66
C LYS A 115 11.44 6.84 18.14
N GLY A 116 12.09 7.93 17.73
CA GLY A 116 13.44 8.27 18.17
C GLY A 116 14.47 7.21 17.78
N TYR A 117 15.40 6.90 18.69
CA TYR A 117 16.52 6.00 18.42
C TYR A 117 16.09 4.59 17.96
N ALA A 118 15.02 4.02 18.50
CA ALA A 118 14.56 2.68 18.09
C ALA A 118 14.17 2.61 16.59
N MET A 119 13.76 3.74 16.00
CA MET A 119 13.39 3.82 14.60
C MET A 119 14.61 3.73 13.67
N THR A 120 15.76 4.32 14.04
CA THR A 120 16.97 4.28 13.22
C THR A 120 17.59 2.88 13.22
N MET A 121 17.45 2.15 14.32
CA MET A 121 17.90 0.77 14.45
C MET A 121 17.14 -0.17 13.51
N VAL A 122 15.84 0.07 13.31
CA VAL A 122 15.03 -0.69 12.34
C VAL A 122 15.54 -0.51 10.92
N VAL A 123 16.00 0.70 10.56
CA VAL A 123 16.63 0.97 9.25
C VAL A 123 17.95 0.23 9.12
N GLN A 124 18.81 0.29 10.15
CA GLN A 124 20.08 -0.45 10.16
C GLN A 124 19.86 -1.97 10.04
N LEU A 125 18.82 -2.51 10.66
CA LEU A 125 18.44 -3.91 10.53
C LEU A 125 17.96 -4.26 9.12
N TYR A 126 17.18 -3.38 8.50
CA TYR A 126 16.78 -3.56 7.10
C TYR A 126 18.00 -3.67 6.16
N GLU A 127 19.01 -2.82 6.37
CA GLU A 127 20.28 -2.86 5.63
C GLU A 127 21.10 -4.13 5.92
N GLN A 128 21.33 -4.44 7.20
CA GLN A 128 22.16 -5.59 7.58
C GLN A 128 21.53 -6.93 7.15
N LEU A 129 20.19 -7.02 7.10
CA LEU A 129 19.49 -8.19 6.58
C LEU A 129 19.41 -8.21 5.03
N GLU A 130 20.01 -7.21 4.38
CA GLU A 130 20.02 -6.99 2.93
C GLU A 130 18.61 -6.99 2.33
N LEU A 131 17.59 -6.53 3.08
CA LEU A 131 16.20 -6.64 2.66
C LEU A 131 15.86 -5.73 1.48
N ARG A 132 16.72 -4.74 1.19
CA ARG A 132 16.67 -3.92 -0.03
C ARG A 132 16.53 -4.73 -1.32
N LYS A 133 17.16 -5.89 -1.41
CA LYS A 133 17.02 -6.80 -2.56
C LYS A 133 15.57 -7.23 -2.83
N GLU A 134 14.76 -7.39 -1.78
CA GLU A 134 13.33 -7.74 -1.93
C GLU A 134 12.49 -6.53 -2.33
N THR A 135 12.82 -5.36 -1.80
CA THR A 135 12.21 -4.07 -2.16
C THR A 135 12.45 -3.77 -3.65
N ASP A 136 13.69 -3.89 -4.14
CA ASP A 136 14.02 -3.65 -5.54
C ASP A 136 13.29 -4.61 -6.49
N GLN A 137 13.08 -5.85 -6.08
CA GLN A 137 12.29 -6.81 -6.85
C GLN A 137 10.80 -6.42 -6.94
N LYS A 138 10.26 -5.72 -5.93
CA LYS A 138 8.90 -5.19 -5.97
C LYS A 138 8.79 -3.99 -6.88
N LEU A 139 9.78 -3.10 -6.85
CA LEU A 139 9.84 -1.92 -7.72
C LEU A 139 9.90 -2.27 -9.22
N LYS A 140 10.47 -3.45 -9.56
CA LYS A 140 10.54 -3.97 -10.94
C LYS A 140 9.30 -4.76 -11.38
N SER A 141 8.27 -4.85 -10.54
CA SER A 141 7.07 -5.65 -10.83
C SER A 141 6.13 -4.93 -11.80
N SER A 142 5.51 -5.66 -12.73
CA SER A 142 4.40 -5.13 -13.54
C SER A 142 3.09 -4.94 -12.77
N ILE A 143 2.94 -5.61 -11.63
CA ILE A 143 1.77 -5.46 -10.75
C ILE A 143 1.95 -4.17 -9.93
N TRP A 144 1.16 -3.15 -10.24
CA TRP A 144 1.22 -1.82 -9.61
C TRP A 144 1.20 -1.86 -8.07
N SER A 145 0.38 -2.73 -7.48
CA SER A 145 0.27 -2.82 -6.01
C SER A 145 1.54 -3.35 -5.35
N ARG A 146 2.39 -4.08 -6.08
CA ARG A 146 3.72 -4.44 -5.61
C ARG A 146 4.68 -3.27 -5.71
N VAL A 147 4.63 -2.50 -6.80
CA VAL A 147 5.46 -1.29 -6.98
C VAL A 147 5.17 -0.29 -5.87
N VAL A 148 3.89 0.02 -5.61
CA VAL A 148 3.44 0.87 -4.50
C VAL A 148 4.04 0.39 -3.16
N ARG A 149 3.95 -0.91 -2.86
CA ARG A 149 4.57 -1.45 -1.64
C ARG A 149 6.10 -1.29 -1.62
N GLY A 150 6.75 -1.42 -2.76
CA GLY A 150 8.19 -1.16 -2.88
C GLY A 150 8.53 0.31 -2.61
N ILE A 151 7.77 1.26 -3.16
CA ILE A 151 7.92 2.69 -2.91
C ILE A 151 7.74 3.00 -1.43
N GLN A 152 6.70 2.41 -0.81
CA GLN A 152 6.49 2.48 0.63
C GLN A 152 7.72 2.05 1.43
N GLU A 153 8.29 0.90 1.09
CA GLU A 153 9.48 0.39 1.75
C GLU A 153 10.68 1.32 1.58
N ILE A 154 10.87 1.92 0.39
CA ILE A 154 11.95 2.89 0.15
C ILE A 154 11.90 4.06 1.14
N TYR A 155 10.77 4.77 1.23
CA TYR A 155 10.71 5.95 2.10
C TYR A 155 10.59 5.58 3.58
N VAL A 156 9.92 4.46 3.94
CA VAL A 156 9.81 4.01 5.34
C VAL A 156 11.18 3.59 5.91
N PHE A 157 12.07 3.07 5.08
CA PHE A 157 13.43 2.68 5.48
C PHE A 157 14.49 3.73 5.12
N ASP A 158 14.12 4.98 4.89
CA ASP A 158 15.05 6.10 4.71
C ASP A 158 16.08 5.86 3.58
N GLN A 159 15.65 5.27 2.47
CA GLN A 159 16.50 4.88 1.33
C GLN A 159 16.72 6.07 0.37
N TYR A 160 17.53 7.04 0.80
CA TYR A 160 17.80 8.27 0.05
C TYR A 160 18.50 8.05 -1.30
N ASP A 161 19.20 6.93 -1.49
CA ASP A 161 19.83 6.56 -2.76
C ASP A 161 18.83 6.27 -3.89
N ALA A 162 17.55 6.04 -3.55
CA ALA A 162 16.49 5.77 -4.51
C ALA A 162 15.71 7.02 -4.96
N MET A 163 16.15 8.24 -4.60
CA MET A 163 15.40 9.47 -4.89
C MET A 163 15.12 9.67 -6.39
N ASP A 164 16.09 9.41 -7.26
CA ASP A 164 15.90 9.54 -8.71
C ASP A 164 14.82 8.58 -9.22
N GLN A 165 14.80 7.36 -8.67
CA GLN A 165 13.78 6.37 -8.99
C GLN A 165 12.40 6.79 -8.48
N LEU A 166 12.31 7.40 -7.30
CA LEU A 166 11.05 7.94 -6.77
C LEU A 166 10.52 9.09 -7.63
N PHE A 167 11.37 10.02 -8.07
CA PHE A 167 10.95 11.07 -9.00
C PHE A 167 10.48 10.49 -10.35
N ALA A 168 11.09 9.42 -10.83
CA ALA A 168 10.59 8.73 -12.03
C ALA A 168 9.18 8.14 -11.80
N PHE A 169 8.92 7.54 -10.63
CA PHE A 169 7.58 7.05 -10.29
C PHE A 169 6.55 8.17 -10.04
N ALA A 170 6.99 9.37 -9.67
CA ALA A 170 6.12 10.54 -9.53
C ALA A 170 5.53 11.05 -10.86
N ASP A 171 6.04 10.59 -12.00
CA ASP A 171 5.44 10.83 -13.33
C ASP A 171 4.83 9.55 -13.94
N ASP A 172 4.67 8.48 -13.15
CA ASP A 172 4.08 7.22 -13.64
C ASP A 172 2.62 7.41 -14.05
N ASP A 173 2.18 6.76 -15.13
CA ASP A 173 0.80 6.84 -15.62
C ASP A 173 -0.21 6.32 -14.58
N ASN A 174 0.18 5.31 -13.80
CA ASN A 174 -0.67 4.71 -12.78
C ASN A 174 -0.85 5.67 -11.59
N PRO A 175 -2.08 6.12 -11.30
CA PRO A 175 -2.33 7.10 -10.25
C PRO A 175 -1.92 6.62 -8.85
N TYR A 176 -1.96 5.31 -8.58
CA TYR A 176 -1.57 4.76 -7.28
C TYR A 176 -0.05 4.75 -7.09
N ILE A 177 0.70 4.42 -8.13
CA ILE A 177 2.18 4.48 -8.11
C ILE A 177 2.62 5.93 -7.94
N ARG A 178 2.06 6.82 -8.75
CA ARG A 178 2.34 8.25 -8.72
C ARG A 178 2.04 8.91 -7.37
N SER A 179 0.84 8.67 -6.84
CA SER A 179 0.42 9.16 -5.51
C SER A 179 1.38 8.72 -4.41
N GLU A 180 1.74 7.44 -4.37
CA GLU A 180 2.67 6.90 -3.38
C GLU A 180 4.08 7.50 -3.57
N ALA A 181 4.52 7.72 -4.80
CA ALA A 181 5.81 8.32 -5.11
C ALA A 181 5.87 9.79 -4.67
N HIS A 182 4.82 10.59 -4.92
CA HIS A 182 4.70 11.95 -4.40
C HIS A 182 4.83 11.99 -2.88
N PHE A 183 4.11 11.09 -2.19
CA PHE A 183 4.24 10.97 -0.74
C PHE A 183 5.66 10.59 -0.35
N GLY A 184 6.27 9.61 -1.03
CA GLY A 184 7.62 9.13 -0.74
C GLY A 184 8.71 10.19 -0.88
N VAL A 185 8.68 11.00 -1.94
CA VAL A 185 9.68 12.08 -2.11
C VAL A 185 9.54 13.14 -1.01
N VAL A 186 8.32 13.53 -0.64
CA VAL A 186 8.08 14.48 0.47
C VAL A 186 8.38 13.85 1.82
N ASN A 187 8.17 12.54 1.98
CA ASN A 187 8.51 11.83 3.21
C ASN A 187 10.02 11.81 3.47
N LEU A 188 10.84 11.77 2.43
CA LEU A 188 12.31 11.79 2.55
C LEU A 188 12.89 13.21 2.59
N GLN A 189 12.41 14.13 1.76
CA GLN A 189 13.05 15.44 1.59
C GLN A 189 12.21 16.64 2.04
N GLY A 190 10.97 16.42 2.51
CA GLY A 190 10.09 17.49 2.98
C GLY A 190 9.81 18.54 1.91
N PHE A 191 9.97 19.81 2.28
CA PHE A 191 9.69 20.95 1.40
C PHE A 191 10.55 20.94 0.11
N GLU A 192 11.79 20.45 0.17
CA GLU A 192 12.69 20.40 -0.99
C GLU A 192 12.12 19.53 -2.12
N ALA A 193 11.36 18.48 -1.78
CA ALA A 193 10.76 17.60 -2.77
C ALA A 193 9.67 18.32 -3.59
N LEU A 194 9.03 19.38 -3.06
CA LEU A 194 7.92 20.07 -3.73
C LEU A 194 8.30 20.66 -5.09
N ARG A 195 9.59 20.71 -5.45
CA ARG A 195 10.04 20.98 -6.82
C ARG A 195 9.39 20.07 -7.87
N PHE A 196 8.94 18.86 -7.51
CA PHE A 196 8.24 17.97 -8.45
C PHE A 196 6.93 18.59 -8.95
N LEU A 197 6.30 19.50 -8.20
CA LEU A 197 5.02 20.13 -8.56
C LEU A 197 5.06 20.80 -9.94
N LYS A 198 6.22 21.31 -10.36
CA LYS A 198 6.41 21.92 -11.69
C LYS A 198 6.27 20.92 -12.84
N GLN A 199 6.46 19.62 -12.57
CA GLN A 199 6.46 18.54 -13.54
C GLN A 199 5.17 17.70 -13.48
N VAL A 200 4.26 17.99 -12.54
CA VAL A 200 3.02 17.24 -12.34
C VAL A 200 2.06 17.51 -13.50
N ARG A 201 2.00 16.56 -14.44
CA ARG A 201 1.12 16.62 -15.62
C ARG A 201 -0.35 16.34 -15.27
N ASN A 202 -0.57 15.41 -14.35
CA ASN A 202 -1.91 14.99 -13.93
C ASN A 202 -2.41 15.82 -12.76
N SER A 203 -3.72 15.89 -12.53
CA SER A 203 -4.23 16.56 -11.34
C SER A 203 -3.76 15.87 -10.05
N LEU A 204 -3.29 16.64 -9.07
CA LEU A 204 -3.11 16.18 -7.69
C LEU A 204 -4.48 15.92 -7.07
N SER A 205 -4.72 14.69 -6.62
CA SER A 205 -5.98 14.36 -5.96
C SER A 205 -6.10 15.09 -4.61
N ASP A 206 -7.31 15.33 -4.14
CA ASP A 206 -7.51 15.95 -2.82
C ASP A 206 -6.87 15.14 -1.70
N TRP A 207 -6.87 13.81 -1.83
CA TRP A 207 -6.21 12.92 -0.89
C TRP A 207 -4.68 13.11 -0.87
N ASP A 208 -4.06 13.25 -2.05
CA ASP A 208 -2.63 13.56 -2.15
C ASP A 208 -2.33 14.88 -1.47
N GLN A 209 -3.11 15.93 -1.77
CA GLN A 209 -2.93 17.25 -1.18
C GLN A 209 -2.99 17.21 0.35
N ILE A 210 -3.96 16.48 0.93
CA ILE A 210 -4.08 16.31 2.39
C ILE A 210 -2.86 15.57 2.95
N ASN A 211 -2.43 14.47 2.33
CA ASN A 211 -1.30 13.67 2.81
C ASN A 211 0.02 14.44 2.72
N LEU A 212 0.25 15.17 1.63
CA LEU A 212 1.45 15.99 1.46
C LEU A 212 1.50 17.10 2.51
N LEU A 213 0.40 17.82 2.74
CA LEU A 213 0.33 18.84 3.81
C LEU A 213 0.60 18.23 5.19
N HIS A 214 -0.03 17.08 5.49
CA HIS A 214 0.20 16.39 6.75
C HIS A 214 1.67 15.97 6.90
N GLN A 215 2.28 15.42 5.85
CA GLN A 215 3.67 15.00 5.88
C GLN A 215 4.62 16.18 6.11
N LEU A 216 4.36 17.35 5.53
CA LEU A 216 5.17 18.55 5.72
C LEU A 216 5.15 19.07 7.17
N THR A 217 4.11 18.77 7.97
CA THR A 217 4.09 19.11 9.40
C THR A 217 5.18 18.43 10.22
N LEU A 218 5.81 17.39 9.68
CA LEU A 218 6.91 16.67 10.33
C LEU A 218 8.28 17.33 10.08
N PHE A 219 8.33 18.37 9.24
CA PHE A 219 9.55 19.08 8.87
C PHE A 219 9.54 20.52 9.39
N GLU A 220 10.73 21.08 9.58
CA GLU A 220 10.87 22.52 9.82
C GLU A 220 10.38 23.29 8.58
N ALA A 221 9.55 24.29 8.82
CA ALA A 221 9.02 25.14 7.76
C ALA A 221 10.17 25.85 7.04
N ARG A 222 10.07 25.92 5.71
CA ARG A 222 11.00 26.65 4.85
C ARG A 222 10.27 27.73 4.06
N PRO A 223 10.96 28.82 3.69
CA PRO A 223 10.41 29.80 2.76
C PRO A 223 10.01 29.12 1.45
N LEU A 224 8.80 29.40 0.97
CA LEU A 224 8.22 28.80 -0.23
C LEU A 224 8.61 29.64 -1.45
N VAL A 225 9.87 29.61 -1.85
CA VAL A 225 10.46 30.51 -2.88
C VAL A 225 9.79 30.33 -4.25
N GLU A 226 9.34 29.11 -4.57
CA GLU A 226 8.73 28.75 -5.85
C GLU A 226 7.24 29.12 -5.96
N MET A 227 6.66 29.73 -4.92
CA MET A 227 5.23 30.03 -4.86
C MET A 227 4.71 30.85 -6.05
N PRO A 228 5.40 31.90 -6.56
CA PRO A 228 4.94 32.64 -7.73
C PRO A 228 4.80 31.76 -8.97
N GLU A 229 5.71 30.79 -9.15
CA GLU A 229 5.66 29.87 -10.27
C GLU A 229 4.50 28.89 -10.11
N TRP A 230 4.30 28.33 -8.91
CA TRP A 230 3.24 27.35 -8.66
C TRP A 230 1.83 27.93 -8.83
N LEU A 231 1.61 29.19 -8.42
CA LEU A 231 0.33 29.87 -8.58
C LEU A 231 0.00 30.22 -10.03
N ALA A 232 1.01 30.28 -10.90
CA ALA A 232 0.86 30.57 -12.33
C ALA A 232 0.70 29.33 -13.21
N LEU A 233 0.76 28.12 -12.65
CA LEU A 233 0.66 26.88 -13.43
C LEU A 233 -0.74 26.67 -14.03
N GLU A 234 -0.79 26.06 -15.20
CA GLU A 234 -2.04 25.64 -15.84
C GLU A 234 -2.77 24.56 -15.03
N ASN A 235 -2.01 23.71 -14.33
CA ASN A 235 -2.56 22.65 -13.49
C ASN A 235 -3.23 23.23 -12.23
N LYS A 236 -4.54 23.44 -12.31
CA LYS A 236 -5.36 24.07 -11.25
C LYS A 236 -5.28 23.34 -9.92
N SER A 237 -5.09 22.01 -9.93
CA SER A 237 -4.93 21.25 -8.68
C SER A 237 -3.62 21.59 -7.95
N VAL A 238 -2.55 21.91 -8.69
CA VAL A 238 -1.28 22.38 -8.11
C VAL A 238 -1.44 23.80 -7.57
N VAL A 239 -2.15 24.68 -8.29
CA VAL A 239 -2.48 26.03 -7.81
C VAL A 239 -3.28 25.97 -6.51
N VAL A 240 -4.31 25.12 -6.43
CA VAL A 240 -5.09 24.89 -5.21
C VAL A 240 -4.21 24.37 -4.08
N PHE A 241 -3.29 23.43 -4.37
CA PHE A 241 -2.35 22.93 -3.37
C PHE A 241 -1.39 24.02 -2.86
N ALA A 242 -0.87 24.87 -3.76
CA ALA A 242 -0.01 26.00 -3.42
C ALA A 242 -0.73 27.01 -2.50
N LEU A 243 -2.00 27.31 -2.78
CA LEU A 243 -2.83 28.13 -1.89
C LEU A 243 -3.07 27.47 -0.53
N LYS A 244 -3.26 26.15 -0.47
CA LYS A 244 -3.35 25.42 0.80
C LYS A 244 -2.03 25.43 1.58
N LEU A 245 -0.88 25.41 0.90
CA LEU A 245 0.42 25.59 1.53
C LEU A 245 0.54 26.97 2.18
N LEU A 246 0.12 28.05 1.51
CA LEU A 246 0.10 29.40 2.08
C LEU A 246 -0.92 29.56 3.21
N GLU A 247 -2.02 28.79 3.19
CA GLU A 247 -2.95 28.74 4.34
C GLU A 247 -2.28 28.11 5.58
N ALA A 248 -1.45 27.08 5.38
CA ALA A 248 -0.75 26.37 6.45
C ALA A 248 0.53 27.08 6.91
N TYR A 249 1.24 27.74 5.99
CA TYR A 249 2.51 28.44 6.19
C TYR A 249 2.41 29.85 5.58
N PRO A 250 1.73 30.81 6.25
CA PRO A 250 1.50 32.14 5.69
C PRO A 250 2.79 32.94 5.52
N GLU A 251 2.96 33.56 4.35
CA GLU A 251 4.04 34.49 4.06
C GLU A 251 3.47 35.78 3.44
N GLN A 252 3.65 36.92 4.12
CA GLN A 252 3.04 38.20 3.73
C GLN A 252 3.39 38.65 2.31
N GLN A 253 4.59 38.33 1.83
CA GLN A 253 5.08 38.71 0.50
C GLN A 253 4.20 38.20 -0.66
N TYR A 254 3.43 37.13 -0.43
CA TYR A 254 2.59 36.52 -1.46
C TYR A 254 1.13 36.99 -1.42
N TYR A 255 0.77 37.93 -0.53
CA TYR A 255 -0.61 38.39 -0.35
C TYR A 255 -1.27 38.86 -1.66
N GLU A 256 -0.57 39.71 -2.43
CA GLU A 256 -1.10 40.21 -3.71
C GLU A 256 -1.23 39.12 -4.77
N LEU A 257 -0.36 38.10 -4.76
CA LEU A 257 -0.46 36.95 -5.67
C LEU A 257 -1.67 36.08 -5.33
N VAL A 258 -1.93 35.83 -4.04
CA VAL A 258 -3.13 35.11 -3.59
C VAL A 258 -4.39 35.89 -3.96
N LYS A 259 -4.37 37.22 -3.81
CA LYS A 259 -5.49 38.08 -4.19
C LYS A 259 -5.78 38.03 -5.69
N ALA A 260 -4.75 38.04 -6.55
CA ALA A 260 -4.93 37.88 -7.99
C ALA A 260 -5.58 36.53 -8.37
N CYS A 261 -5.45 35.49 -7.54
CA CYS A 261 -6.11 34.20 -7.78
C CYS A 261 -7.64 34.23 -7.59
N LEU A 262 -8.22 35.30 -7.02
CA LEU A 262 -9.67 35.48 -6.95
C LEU A 262 -10.32 35.68 -8.33
N ASP A 263 -9.55 36.17 -9.30
CA ASP A 263 -10.01 36.41 -10.67
C ASP A 263 -9.75 35.21 -11.60
N ASN A 264 -9.28 34.07 -11.07
CA ASN A 264 -9.01 32.86 -11.86
C ASN A 264 -10.31 32.26 -12.42
N GLU A 265 -10.30 31.71 -13.63
CA GLU A 265 -11.50 31.08 -14.21
C GLU A 265 -11.99 29.83 -13.43
N ASP A 266 -11.09 29.17 -12.70
CA ASP A 266 -11.41 27.97 -11.94
C ASP A 266 -12.01 28.31 -10.56
N LEU A 267 -13.27 27.92 -10.35
CA LEU A 267 -14.00 28.16 -9.10
C LEU A 267 -13.33 27.56 -7.86
N MET A 268 -12.59 26.45 -8.00
CA MET A 268 -11.89 25.83 -6.88
C MET A 268 -10.68 26.65 -6.47
N VAL A 269 -9.96 27.23 -7.43
CA VAL A 269 -8.88 28.18 -7.18
C VAL A 269 -9.42 29.41 -6.47
N GLN A 270 -10.50 30.02 -6.97
CA GLN A 270 -11.12 31.19 -6.35
C GLN A 270 -11.51 30.94 -4.88
N LYS A 271 -12.21 29.81 -4.62
CA LYS A 271 -12.65 29.44 -3.27
C LYS A 271 -11.47 29.24 -2.33
N GLN A 272 -10.42 28.55 -2.78
CA GLN A 272 -9.25 28.32 -1.96
C GLN A 272 -8.46 29.62 -1.73
N ALA A 273 -8.38 30.52 -2.71
CA ALA A 273 -7.75 31.81 -2.58
C ALA A 273 -8.46 32.70 -1.54
N SER A 274 -9.80 32.77 -1.58
CA SER A 274 -10.60 33.47 -0.58
C SER A 274 -10.31 32.96 0.84
N ARG A 275 -10.32 31.64 1.03
CA ARG A 275 -10.02 31.03 2.32
C ARG A 275 -8.59 31.31 2.79
N CYS A 276 -7.63 31.28 1.86
CA CYS A 276 -6.23 31.60 2.15
C CYS A 276 -6.09 33.06 2.62
N LEU A 277 -6.74 34.02 1.95
CA LEU A 277 -6.72 35.44 2.33
C LEU A 277 -7.28 35.67 3.73
N ASP A 278 -8.43 35.07 4.07
CA ASP A 278 -9.02 35.17 5.42
C ASP A 278 -8.03 34.71 6.50
N LYS A 279 -7.27 33.64 6.20
CA LYS A 279 -6.24 33.11 7.10
C LYS A 279 -5.03 34.03 7.20
N MET A 280 -4.56 34.56 6.07
CA MET A 280 -3.43 35.51 6.02
C MET A 280 -3.77 36.81 6.74
N ASP A 281 -4.96 37.38 6.56
CA ASP A 281 -5.41 38.58 7.26
C ASP A 281 -5.41 38.40 8.78
N THR A 282 -5.85 37.22 9.24
CA THR A 282 -5.83 36.85 10.67
C THR A 282 -4.39 36.77 11.18
N TRP A 283 -3.50 36.14 10.42
CA TRP A 283 -2.08 36.00 10.79
C TRP A 283 -1.34 37.34 10.79
N ILE A 284 -1.59 38.23 9.80
CA ILE A 284 -0.98 39.56 9.73
C ILE A 284 -1.39 40.42 10.94
N LYS A 285 -2.65 40.32 11.38
CA LYS A 285 -3.11 41.02 12.60
C LYS A 285 -2.34 40.56 13.83
N GLN A 286 -2.17 39.24 13.99
CA GLN A 286 -1.43 38.64 15.11
C GLN A 286 0.05 39.00 15.16
N GLN A 287 0.67 39.38 14.03
CA GLN A 287 2.07 39.81 13.97
C GLN A 287 2.25 41.29 14.35
N LYS A 288 1.18 42.09 14.35
CA LYS A 288 1.20 43.52 14.65
C LYS A 288 0.85 43.85 16.10
N ASP A 289 0.24 42.91 16.81
CA ASP A 289 -0.07 42.96 18.25
C ASP A 289 1.07 42.36 19.07
#